data_AF-A0A1V1ZK24-F1
#
_entry.id   AF-A0A1V1ZK24-F1
#
_cell.length_a   1.000
_cell.length_b   1.000
_cell.length_c   1.000
_cell.angle_alpha   90.00
_cell.angle_beta   90.00
_cell.angle_gamma   90.00
#
_symmetry.space_group_name_H-M   'P 1'
#
loop_
_entity.id
_entity.type
_entity.pdbx_description
1 polymer ?
#
loop_
_entity_poly.entity_id
_entity_poly.type
_entity_poly.pdbx_seq_one_letter_code
_entity_poly.pdbx_strand_id
1 'polypeptide(L)'
;MRNLFPLVAPVVIFLTSIDVLSQKRIQQPSNSGIESADKFVAKSFEIYENVFVHDSLTQAGAEVPDELEDAILEQSQQNIDSLWEIFPDVVDDIANGNGSVMKKGRATINMNKVKKAFRYCGEYLKGMLVGANEEEER
;
A
#
# COMPACT_ATOMS: atom_id res chain seq x y z
N MET A 1 36.94 26.44 -47.22
CA MET A 1 36.21 25.17 -47.43
C MET A 1 35.67 24.71 -46.09
N ARG A 2 34.34 24.61 -46.01
CA ARG A 2 33.47 24.04 -44.96
C ARG A 2 33.57 22.50 -45.05
N ASN A 3 33.53 21.61 -44.03
CA ASN A 3 32.98 21.53 -42.67
C ASN A 3 33.91 20.59 -41.83
N LEU A 4 34.28 20.91 -40.59
CA LEU A 4 33.57 20.60 -39.33
C LEU A 4 33.05 19.14 -39.21
N PHE A 5 33.91 18.22 -38.78
CA PHE A 5 33.53 17.13 -37.87
C PHE A 5 33.68 17.68 -36.45
N PRO A 6 32.77 17.40 -35.48
CA PRO A 6 32.81 16.10 -34.84
C PRO A 6 31.46 15.62 -34.22
N LEU A 7 31.55 14.53 -33.46
CA LEU A 7 30.66 14.16 -32.36
C LEU A 7 29.39 13.37 -32.72
N VAL A 8 29.61 12.13 -33.15
CA VAL A 8 28.68 11.05 -32.83
C VAL A 8 28.93 10.69 -31.35
N ALA A 9 28.20 11.33 -30.45
CA ALA A 9 28.12 10.88 -29.06
C ALA A 9 27.35 9.53 -29.07
N PRO A 10 27.91 8.43 -28.54
CA PRO A 10 27.09 7.26 -28.30
C PRO A 10 26.13 7.63 -27.17
N VAL A 11 24.85 7.78 -27.52
CA VAL A 11 23.75 7.77 -26.56
C VAL A 11 23.82 6.42 -25.87
N VAL A 12 24.49 6.37 -24.72
CA VAL A 12 24.41 5.27 -23.79
C VAL A 12 22.99 5.29 -23.26
N ILE A 13 22.08 4.61 -23.96
CA ILE A 13 20.76 4.30 -23.47
C ILE A 13 21.03 3.41 -22.25
N PHE A 14 20.95 4.02 -21.07
CA PHE A 14 20.94 3.36 -19.78
C PHE A 14 19.68 2.48 -19.73
N LEU A 15 19.75 1.31 -20.37
CA LEU A 15 18.93 0.16 -20.02
C LEU A 15 19.54 -0.45 -18.76
N THR A 16 19.63 0.34 -17.68
CA THR A 16 19.81 -0.26 -16.36
C THR A 16 18.50 -0.91 -16.01
N SER A 17 18.51 -2.23 -16.09
CA SER A 17 17.61 -3.14 -15.40
C SER A 17 16.88 -2.45 -14.24
N ILE A 18 15.59 -2.20 -14.43
CA ILE A 18 14.64 -1.78 -13.38
C ILE A 18 14.37 -2.99 -12.46
N ASP A 19 15.44 -3.65 -12.01
CA ASP A 19 15.37 -4.78 -11.09
C ASP A 19 15.65 -4.33 -9.64
N VAL A 20 15.85 -3.03 -9.43
CA VAL A 20 16.01 -2.42 -8.10
C VAL A 20 14.71 -1.68 -7.82
N LEU A 21 13.90 -2.19 -6.88
CA LEU A 21 12.66 -1.63 -6.30
C LEU A 21 11.37 -2.45 -6.51
N SER A 22 11.43 -3.76 -6.77
CA SER A 22 10.24 -4.61 -6.54
C SER A 22 10.06 -4.84 -5.03
N GLN A 23 9.53 -3.85 -4.32
CA GLN A 23 9.08 -4.04 -2.95
C GLN A 23 7.99 -5.12 -2.96
N LYS A 24 8.22 -6.24 -2.28
CA LYS A 24 7.32 -7.41 -2.39
C LYS A 24 5.94 -7.08 -1.84
N ARG A 25 4.97 -6.87 -2.75
CA ARG A 25 3.56 -6.61 -2.45
C ARG A 25 3.00 -7.68 -1.51
N ILE A 26 2.33 -7.24 -0.44
CA ILE A 26 1.58 -8.13 0.46
C ILE A 26 0.31 -8.52 -0.28
N GLN A 27 0.13 -9.82 -0.53
CA GLN A 27 -1.05 -10.34 -1.20
C GLN A 27 -2.22 -10.46 -0.23
N GLN A 28 -3.37 -9.92 -0.62
CA GLN A 28 -4.64 -10.08 0.10
C GLN A 28 -4.91 -11.57 0.32
N PRO A 29 -5.20 -12.00 1.57
CA PRO A 29 -5.56 -13.38 1.80
C PRO A 29 -6.94 -13.72 1.23
N SER A 30 -7.18 -15.01 1.00
CA SER A 30 -8.52 -15.50 0.73
C SER A 30 -9.41 -15.43 1.96
N ASN A 31 -10.72 -15.41 1.72
CA ASN A 31 -11.74 -15.35 2.74
C ASN A 31 -11.58 -16.46 3.80
N SER A 32 -11.67 -16.05 5.06
CA SER A 32 -11.65 -16.90 6.24
C SER A 32 -12.98 -17.63 6.46
N GLY A 33 -14.07 -17.08 5.92
CA GLY A 33 -15.43 -17.54 6.14
C GLY A 33 -16.07 -16.99 7.43
N ILE A 34 -15.48 -15.94 8.00
CA ILE A 34 -16.06 -15.04 9.01
C ILE A 34 -16.29 -13.69 8.31
N GLU A 35 -17.56 -13.31 8.15
CA GLU A 35 -17.94 -12.20 7.28
C GLU A 35 -17.37 -10.84 7.73
N SER A 36 -17.44 -10.53 9.03
CA SER A 36 -16.86 -9.31 9.60
C SER A 36 -15.35 -9.21 9.33
N ALA A 37 -14.60 -10.29 9.59
CA ALA A 37 -13.17 -10.37 9.33
C ALA A 37 -12.85 -10.24 7.83
N ASP A 38 -13.63 -10.88 6.96
CA ASP A 38 -13.41 -10.82 5.51
C ASP A 38 -13.70 -9.41 4.95
N LYS A 39 -14.73 -8.72 5.46
CA LYS A 39 -15.00 -7.30 5.13
C LYS A 39 -13.89 -6.38 5.64
N PHE A 40 -13.42 -6.60 6.87
CA PHE A 40 -12.33 -5.82 7.45
C PHE A 40 -11.04 -5.99 6.63
N VAL A 41 -10.72 -7.21 6.22
CA VAL A 41 -9.58 -7.50 5.34
C VAL A 41 -9.71 -6.77 4.01
N ALA A 42 -10.85 -6.85 3.33
CA ALA A 42 -11.05 -6.21 2.03
C ALA A 42 -10.79 -4.69 2.11
N LYS A 43 -11.46 -4.00 3.03
CA LYS A 43 -11.29 -2.55 3.23
C LYS A 43 -9.87 -2.16 3.64
N SER A 44 -9.23 -2.97 4.48
CA SER A 44 -7.83 -2.73 4.87
C SER A 44 -6.87 -2.84 3.69
N PHE A 45 -7.14 -3.79 2.78
CA PHE A 45 -6.31 -3.98 1.59
C PHE A 45 -6.57 -2.91 0.54
N GLU A 46 -7.77 -2.34 0.42
CA GLU A 46 -8.01 -1.16 -0.43
C GLU A 46 -7.11 0.02 -0.03
N ILE A 47 -7.03 0.35 1.27
CA ILE A 47 -6.13 1.40 1.78
C ILE A 47 -4.67 1.06 1.45
N TYR A 48 -4.25 -0.17 1.75
CA TYR A 48 -2.89 -0.62 1.50
C TYR A 48 -2.51 -0.56 0.02
N GLU A 49 -3.40 -0.95 -0.87
CA GLU A 49 -3.12 -0.98 -2.30
C GLU A 49 -2.92 0.42 -2.86
N ASN A 50 -3.72 1.40 -2.44
CA ASN A 50 -3.55 2.80 -2.84
C ASN A 50 -2.19 3.34 -2.38
N VAL A 51 -1.83 3.13 -1.10
CA VAL A 51 -0.53 3.55 -0.55
C VAL A 51 0.62 2.84 -1.26
N PHE A 52 0.51 1.54 -1.51
CA PHE A 52 1.55 0.77 -2.19
C PHE A 52 1.77 1.23 -3.63
N VAL A 53 0.70 1.52 -4.38
CA VAL A 53 0.80 2.02 -5.76
C VAL A 53 1.46 3.39 -5.77
N HIS A 54 1.04 4.29 -4.89
CA HIS A 54 1.64 5.61 -4.79
C HIS A 54 3.13 5.53 -4.45
N ASP A 55 3.50 4.79 -3.40
CA ASP A 55 4.91 4.56 -3.02
C ASP A 55 5.73 3.96 -4.17
N SER A 56 5.15 2.98 -4.89
CA SER A 56 5.81 2.36 -6.05
C SER A 56 6.05 3.36 -7.20
N LEU A 57 5.10 4.25 -7.48
CA LEU A 57 5.25 5.29 -8.50
C LEU A 57 6.30 6.32 -8.10
N THR A 58 6.26 6.77 -6.84
CA THR A 58 7.26 7.70 -6.29
C THR A 58 8.66 7.10 -6.36
N GLN A 59 8.84 5.84 -5.94
CA GLN A 59 10.14 5.15 -5.99
C GLN A 59 10.65 4.97 -7.43
N ALA A 60 9.75 4.79 -8.40
CA ALA A 60 10.10 4.70 -9.81
C ALA A 60 10.43 6.08 -10.44
N GLY A 61 10.25 7.19 -9.72
CA GLY A 61 10.37 8.55 -10.25
C GLY A 61 9.28 8.88 -11.28
N ALA A 62 8.15 8.17 -11.24
CA ALA A 62 7.01 8.41 -12.09
C ALA A 62 6.14 9.54 -11.52
N GLU A 63 5.46 10.27 -12.41
CA GLU A 63 4.44 11.24 -12.01
C GLU A 63 3.27 10.50 -11.36
N VAL A 64 2.85 10.96 -10.19
CA VAL A 64 1.69 10.43 -9.46
C VAL A 64 0.44 11.13 -10.00
N PRO A 65 -0.59 10.40 -10.46
CA PRO A 65 -1.83 11.02 -10.90
C PRO A 65 -2.56 11.68 -9.73
N ASP A 66 -3.06 12.90 -9.92
CA ASP A 66 -3.86 13.63 -8.91
C ASP A 66 -5.05 12.79 -8.40
N GLU A 67 -5.68 12.00 -9.29
CA GLU A 67 -6.80 11.12 -8.93
C GLU A 67 -6.42 10.03 -7.91
N LEU A 68 -5.14 9.63 -7.88
CA LEU A 68 -4.64 8.67 -6.89
C LEU A 68 -4.46 9.34 -5.53
N GLU A 69 -4.03 10.60 -5.48
CA GLU A 69 -3.93 11.36 -4.24
C GLU A 69 -5.33 11.60 -3.64
N ASP A 70 -6.31 11.98 -4.46
CA ASP A 70 -7.70 12.10 -4.06
C ASP A 70 -8.26 10.76 -3.54
N ALA A 71 -7.96 9.65 -4.22
CA ALA A 71 -8.34 8.32 -3.76
C ALA A 71 -7.70 7.96 -2.41
N ILE A 72 -6.44 8.35 -2.19
CA ILE A 72 -5.77 8.16 -0.89
C ILE A 72 -6.44 8.99 0.20
N LEU A 73 -6.84 10.24 -0.08
CA LEU A 73 -7.42 11.11 0.94
C LEU A 73 -8.89 10.77 1.24
N GLU A 74 -9.73 10.73 0.22
CA GLU A 74 -11.18 10.57 0.40
C GLU A 74 -11.55 9.12 0.69
N GLN A 75 -11.05 8.16 -0.09
CA GLN A 75 -11.42 6.75 0.11
C GLN A 75 -10.78 6.17 1.36
N SER A 76 -9.55 6.59 1.74
CA SER A 76 -8.96 6.09 2.99
C SER A 76 -9.72 6.59 4.20
N GLN A 77 -10.21 7.82 4.21
CA GLN A 77 -11.04 8.30 5.32
C GLN A 77 -12.32 7.48 5.46
N GLN A 78 -13.06 7.31 4.36
CA GLN A 78 -14.28 6.48 4.34
C GLN A 78 -14.00 5.02 4.75
N ASN A 79 -12.87 4.47 4.33
CA ASN A 79 -12.46 3.12 4.68
C ASN A 79 -12.02 3.00 6.14
N ILE A 80 -11.33 3.99 6.71
CA ILE A 80 -10.97 4.02 8.14
C ILE A 80 -12.23 4.06 9.01
N ASP A 81 -13.19 4.92 8.67
CA ASP A 81 -14.45 5.01 9.41
C ASP A 81 -15.21 3.67 9.35
N SER A 82 -15.33 3.09 8.15
CA SER A 82 -15.92 1.76 7.97
C SER A 82 -15.18 0.67 8.77
N LEU A 83 -13.85 0.71 8.81
CA LEU A 83 -13.05 -0.26 9.57
C LEU A 83 -13.36 -0.14 11.06
N TRP A 84 -13.55 1.07 11.57
CA TRP A 84 -13.89 1.31 12.97
C TRP A 84 -15.29 0.81 13.33
N GLU A 85 -16.24 0.94 12.41
CA GLU A 85 -17.58 0.37 12.56
C GLU A 85 -17.57 -1.17 12.56
N ILE A 86 -16.75 -1.79 11.71
CA ILE A 86 -16.68 -3.26 11.55
C ILE A 86 -15.82 -3.91 12.65
N PHE A 87 -14.85 -3.19 13.21
CA PHE A 87 -13.86 -3.76 14.13
C PHE A 87 -14.46 -4.47 15.35
N PRO A 88 -15.48 -3.94 16.06
CA PRO A 88 -16.11 -4.63 17.18
C PRO A 88 -16.68 -6.00 16.77
N ASP A 89 -17.34 -6.09 15.62
CA ASP A 89 -17.92 -7.33 15.10
C ASP A 89 -16.83 -8.35 14.74
N VAL A 90 -15.68 -7.89 14.22
CA VAL A 90 -14.52 -8.76 13.97
C VAL A 90 -14.04 -9.41 15.27
N VAL A 91 -13.91 -8.59 16.31
CA VAL A 91 -13.43 -9.06 17.61
C VAL A 91 -14.42 -10.07 18.20
N ASP A 92 -15.72 -9.76 18.17
CA ASP A 92 -16.75 -10.63 18.71
C ASP A 92 -16.88 -11.93 17.92
N ASP A 93 -16.90 -11.89 16.59
CA ASP A 93 -17.05 -13.08 15.75
C ASP A 93 -15.85 -14.04 15.85
N ILE A 94 -14.62 -13.49 15.94
CA ILE A 94 -13.42 -14.30 16.11
C ILE A 94 -13.36 -14.89 17.52
N ALA A 95 -13.62 -14.09 18.56
CA ALA A 95 -13.49 -14.54 19.95
C ALA A 95 -14.68 -15.41 20.37
N ASN A 96 -15.89 -14.87 20.26
CA ASN A 96 -17.12 -15.39 20.85
C ASN A 96 -18.07 -16.01 19.83
N GLY A 97 -17.93 -15.68 18.54
CA GLY A 97 -18.85 -16.13 17.50
C GLY A 97 -18.95 -17.64 17.33
N ASN A 98 -20.01 -18.11 16.66
CA ASN A 98 -20.30 -19.54 16.46
C ASN A 98 -19.50 -20.18 15.31
N GLY A 99 -18.53 -19.47 14.72
CA GLY A 99 -17.67 -19.98 13.66
C GLY A 99 -16.81 -21.17 14.11
N SER A 100 -16.55 -22.10 13.19
CA SER A 100 -15.66 -23.24 13.50
C SER A 100 -14.26 -22.77 13.86
N VAL A 101 -13.56 -23.54 14.72
CA VAL A 101 -12.18 -23.23 15.15
C VAL A 101 -11.25 -22.99 13.96
N MET A 102 -11.43 -23.74 12.87
CA MET A 102 -10.66 -23.55 11.63
C MET A 102 -10.92 -22.19 10.98
N LYS A 103 -12.18 -21.74 10.89
CA LYS A 103 -12.53 -20.43 10.32
C LYS A 103 -11.96 -19.29 11.18
N LYS A 104 -12.11 -19.40 12.50
CA LYS A 104 -11.52 -18.45 13.47
C LYS A 104 -10.00 -18.37 13.34
N GLY A 105 -9.33 -19.52 13.25
CA GLY A 105 -7.88 -19.58 13.03
C GLY A 105 -7.44 -18.92 11.72
N ARG A 106 -8.17 -19.14 10.62
CA ARG A 106 -7.92 -18.45 9.35
C ARG A 106 -8.14 -16.94 9.45
N ALA A 107 -9.22 -16.50 10.10
CA ALA A 107 -9.50 -15.09 10.32
C ALA A 107 -8.36 -14.42 11.10
N THR A 108 -7.88 -15.03 12.19
CA THR A 108 -6.72 -14.53 12.94
C THR A 108 -5.46 -14.40 12.08
N ILE A 109 -5.19 -15.37 11.20
CA ILE A 109 -4.06 -15.29 10.26
C ILE A 109 -4.26 -14.14 9.26
N ASN A 110 -5.49 -13.94 8.76
CA ASN A 110 -5.81 -12.83 7.87
C ASN A 110 -5.61 -11.47 8.57
N MET A 111 -6.03 -11.34 9.83
CA MET A 111 -5.80 -10.13 10.63
C MET A 111 -4.31 -9.83 10.83
N ASN A 112 -3.46 -10.87 10.96
CA ASN A 112 -2.01 -10.68 10.99
C ASN A 112 -1.44 -10.11 9.69
N LYS A 113 -2.03 -10.44 8.54
CA LYS A 113 -1.64 -9.83 7.26
C LYS A 113 -2.10 -8.38 7.18
N VAL A 114 -3.32 -8.08 7.60
CA VAL A 114 -3.82 -6.69 7.72
C VAL A 114 -2.89 -5.85 8.58
N LYS A 115 -2.47 -6.35 9.75
CA LYS A 115 -1.49 -5.68 10.60
C LYS A 115 -0.19 -5.33 9.86
N LYS A 116 0.32 -6.24 9.01
CA LYS A 116 1.52 -5.98 8.21
C LYS A 116 1.28 -4.92 7.14
N ALA A 117 0.11 -4.93 6.51
CA ALA A 117 -0.30 -3.95 5.52
C ALA A 117 -0.41 -2.53 6.13
N PHE A 118 -1.05 -2.38 7.29
CA PHE A 118 -1.09 -1.10 8.00
C PHE A 118 0.28 -0.66 8.53
N ARG A 119 1.15 -1.58 8.93
CA ARG A 119 2.52 -1.23 9.29
C ARG A 119 3.26 -0.60 8.12
N TYR A 120 3.14 -1.19 6.93
CA TYR A 120 3.70 -0.61 5.70
C TYR A 120 3.16 0.81 5.46
N CYS A 121 1.83 0.99 5.56
CA CYS A 121 1.21 2.31 5.37
C CYS A 121 1.73 3.34 6.38
N GLY A 122 1.86 2.96 7.66
CA GLY A 122 2.40 3.85 8.69
C GLY A 122 3.90 4.18 8.49
N GLU A 123 4.70 3.21 8.04
CA GLU A 123 6.11 3.43 7.70
C GLU A 123 6.25 4.42 6.53
N TYR A 124 5.40 4.28 5.51
CA TYR A 124 5.34 5.19 4.37
C TYR A 124 4.99 6.62 4.78
N LEU A 125 3.89 6.81 5.51
CA LEU A 125 3.45 8.11 6.01
C LEU A 125 4.51 8.77 6.90
N LYS A 126 5.18 7.98 7.76
CA LYS A 126 6.29 8.48 8.58
C LYS A 126 7.44 9.00 7.72
N GLY A 127 7.78 8.29 6.64
CA GLY A 127 8.79 8.72 5.68
C GLY A 127 8.45 10.06 5.04
N MET A 128 7.21 10.22 4.57
CA MET A 128 6.72 11.49 3.99
C MET A 128 6.81 12.65 4.97
N LEU A 129 6.34 12.47 6.21
CA LEU A 129 6.36 13.54 7.22
C LEU A 129 7.78 13.95 7.60
N VAL A 130 8.72 13.00 7.71
CA VAL A 130 10.12 13.32 7.97
C VAL A 130 10.74 14.08 6.80
N GLY A 131 10.48 13.66 5.56
CA GLY A 131 10.95 14.36 4.36
C GLY A 131 10.42 15.79 4.26
N ALA A 132 9.13 16.01 4.56
CA ALA A 132 8.53 17.34 4.55
C ALA A 132 9.19 18.30 5.56
N ASN A 133 9.52 17.82 6.77
CA ASN A 133 10.19 18.64 7.78
C ASN A 133 11.64 19.00 7.37
N GLU A 134 12.35 18.11 6.69
CA GLU A 134 13.72 18.38 6.21
C GLU A 134 13.77 19.39 5.04
N GLU A 135 12.68 19.52 4.29
CA GLU A 135 12.54 20.52 3.22
C GLU A 135 12.16 21.92 3.76
N GLU A 136 11.38 21.99 4.85
CA GLU A 136 11.00 23.26 5.49
C GLU A 136 12.16 23.92 6.28
N GLU A 137 13.15 23.14 6.72
CA GLU A 137 14.35 23.64 7.42
C GLU A 137 15.48 24.14 6.49
N ARG A 138 15.34 24.06 5.16
CA ARG A 138 16.33 24.53 4.16
C ARG A 138 15.97 25.87 3.54
#